data_AF-A0A813QXN1-F1
#
_entry.id   AF-A0A813QXN1-F1
#
_cell.length_a   1.000
_cell.length_b   1.000
_cell.length_c   1.000
_cell.angle_alpha   90.00
_cell.angle_beta   90.00
_cell.angle_gamma   90.00
#
_symmetry.space_group_name_H-M   'P 1'
#
loop_
_entity.id
_entity.type
_entity.pdbx_description
1 polymer ?
#
loop_
_entity_poly.entity_id
_entity_poly.type
_entity_poly.pdbx_seq_one_letter_code
_entity_poly.pdbx_strand_id
1 'polypeptide(L)'
;MNVRQCCEKLNRMFLPEVFLHLLLTILFVFNGNWFVFLLNVPMDMWSVYKYFKRQKSPGQLGYYDPLEINNNRKIKSHMQELLIRLAFYLISFFVYLFFMLIERCIFKRILNDTNFRTWFHLIKNRYNRSLSSFTQLNVAFFGSDRFSSHILEHLYQLTTSGKKINRLEIVTSSSQKNMVQHCAIKHNINTHLWPNIDLLKGFDIGILASFGHLLPRKVIEAFPLGIVNIHPSLLPRWRGSSPLAYTIAAGDKIGGVSLMDIRPKHFDIGPVLLQKEINLSHDITLSQLLTLTANTGYQFLEDPLYYRDNAEQQATTGITYDLKLPPDNDVSPGTAVYNKTTNTIYIRCMDGWVGFEKFIRRKPMSAKDFYNGYLSKVKPFIFESQKNPIFDHIDKRRIPDECV
;
A
#
# COMPACT_ATOMS: atom_id res chain seq x y z
N MET A 1 -56.24 19.36 -36.81
CA MET A 1 -56.20 18.88 -35.40
C MET A 1 -57.17 19.72 -34.59
N ASN A 2 -58.05 19.12 -33.78
CA ASN A 2 -58.92 19.86 -32.87
C ASN A 2 -58.06 20.49 -31.76
N VAL A 3 -58.25 21.78 -31.45
CA VAL A 3 -57.50 22.52 -30.40
C VAL A 3 -57.55 21.76 -29.07
N ARG A 4 -58.71 21.16 -28.75
CA ARG A 4 -58.90 20.34 -27.56
C ARG A 4 -57.97 19.13 -27.51
N GLN A 5 -57.88 18.39 -28.62
CA GLN A 5 -56.99 17.23 -28.73
C GLN A 5 -55.51 17.63 -28.61
N CYS A 6 -55.14 18.82 -29.11
CA CYS A 6 -53.79 19.35 -28.96
C CYS A 6 -53.47 19.66 -27.49
N CYS A 7 -54.37 20.35 -26.79
CA CYS A 7 -54.22 20.67 -25.37
C CYS A 7 -54.14 19.41 -24.51
N GLU A 8 -54.96 18.40 -24.78
CA GLU A 8 -54.92 17.12 -24.06
C GLU A 8 -53.57 16.41 -24.23
N LYS A 9 -52.99 16.39 -25.44
CA LYS A 9 -51.65 15.84 -25.68
C LYS A 9 -50.56 16.62 -24.95
N LEU A 10 -50.61 17.95 -25.00
CA LEU A 10 -49.66 18.83 -24.30
C LEU A 10 -49.74 18.66 -22.78
N ASN A 11 -50.95 18.60 -22.22
CA ASN A 11 -51.18 18.38 -20.79
C ASN A 11 -50.65 17.03 -20.31
N ARG A 12 -50.76 15.98 -21.14
CA ARG A 12 -50.19 14.66 -20.82
C ARG A 12 -48.66 14.68 -20.71
N MET A 13 -47.99 15.52 -21.49
CA MET A 13 -46.52 15.60 -21.52
C MET A 13 -45.95 16.56 -20.45
N PHE A 14 -46.75 17.53 -19.99
CA PHE A 14 -46.30 18.54 -19.04
C PHE A 14 -45.84 17.96 -17.69
N LEU A 15 -46.58 17.01 -17.12
CA LEU A 15 -46.25 16.45 -15.80
C LEU A 15 -44.97 15.58 -15.83
N PRO A 16 -44.79 14.68 -16.82
CA PRO A 16 -43.52 13.98 -17.03
C PRO A 16 -42.33 14.93 -17.23
N GLU A 17 -42.50 16.03 -17.98
CA GLU A 17 -41.46 17.04 -18.21
C GLU A 17 -41.00 17.68 -16.90
N VAL A 18 -41.94 18.18 -16.09
CA VAL A 18 -41.64 18.81 -14.80
C VAL A 18 -41.02 17.80 -13.83
N PHE A 19 -41.52 16.56 -13.80
CA PHE A 19 -40.95 15.51 -12.96
C PHE A 19 -39.50 15.19 -13.35
N LEU A 20 -39.22 15.04 -14.65
CA LEU A 20 -37.88 14.72 -15.13
C LEU A 20 -36.91 15.87 -14.88
N HIS A 21 -37.36 17.11 -15.00
CA HIS A 21 -36.55 18.28 -14.67
C HIS A 21 -36.25 18.36 -13.16
N LEU A 22 -37.26 18.13 -12.31
CA LEU A 22 -37.07 18.13 -10.85
C LEU A 22 -36.13 16.99 -10.41
N LEU A 23 -36.27 15.80 -10.99
CA LEU A 23 -35.38 14.68 -10.77
C LEU A 23 -33.94 15.04 -11.14
N LEU A 24 -33.73 15.70 -12.27
CA LEU A 24 -32.42 16.14 -12.73
C LEU A 24 -31.80 17.14 -11.73
N THR A 25 -32.58 18.12 -11.25
CA THR A 25 -32.16 19.09 -10.23
C THR A 25 -31.75 18.40 -8.94
N ILE A 26 -32.49 17.39 -8.49
CA ILE A 26 -32.16 16.59 -7.31
C ILE A 26 -30.85 15.81 -7.50
N LEU A 27 -30.64 15.22 -8.69
CA LEU A 27 -29.39 14.51 -9.01
C LEU A 27 -28.16 15.44 -8.95
N PHE A 28 -28.29 16.72 -9.32
CA PHE A 28 -27.20 17.68 -9.18
C PHE A 28 -26.80 17.95 -7.73
N VAL A 29 -27.74 17.88 -6.78
CA VAL A 29 -27.45 17.99 -5.35
C VAL A 29 -26.64 16.79 -4.86
N PHE A 30 -27.06 15.57 -5.23
CA PHE A 30 -26.32 14.34 -4.87
C PHE A 30 -24.91 14.31 -5.45
N ASN A 31 -24.71 14.88 -6.64
CA ASN A 31 -23.39 14.99 -7.27
C ASN A 31 -22.54 16.15 -6.74
N GLY A 32 -23.05 16.99 -5.83
CA GLY A 32 -22.31 18.14 -5.27
C GLY A 32 -22.14 19.32 -6.24
N ASN A 33 -22.87 19.34 -7.36
CA ASN A 33 -22.77 20.35 -8.40
C ASN A 33 -23.69 21.54 -8.12
N TRP A 34 -23.37 22.30 -7.06
CA TRP A 34 -24.19 23.40 -6.53
C TRP A 34 -24.51 24.51 -7.53
N PHE A 35 -23.57 24.83 -8.43
CA PHE A 35 -23.80 25.86 -9.46
C PHE A 35 -24.92 25.46 -10.43
N VAL A 36 -24.87 24.22 -10.94
CA VAL A 36 -25.86 23.69 -11.88
C VAL A 36 -27.20 23.48 -11.19
N PHE A 37 -27.19 23.08 -9.92
CA PHE A 37 -28.38 23.06 -9.09
C PHE A 37 -29.05 24.45 -9.00
N LEU A 38 -28.31 25.48 -8.58
CA LEU A 38 -28.83 26.85 -8.42
C LEU A 38 -29.38 27.43 -9.73
N LEU A 39 -28.78 27.07 -10.87
CA LEU A 39 -29.27 27.46 -12.19
C LEU A 39 -30.67 26.89 -12.51
N ASN A 40 -30.99 25.68 -12.03
CA ASN A 40 -32.26 25.00 -12.32
C ASN A 40 -33.40 25.37 -11.37
N VAL A 41 -33.07 25.75 -10.13
CA VAL A 41 -34.07 26.07 -9.08
C VAL A 41 -35.14 27.07 -9.54
N PRO A 42 -34.83 28.20 -10.21
CA PRO A 42 -35.86 29.16 -10.64
C PRO A 42 -36.90 28.54 -11.60
N MET A 43 -36.44 27.67 -12.51
CA MET A 43 -37.29 27.03 -13.51
C MET A 43 -38.21 25.98 -12.87
N ASP A 44 -37.71 25.22 -11.90
CA ASP A 44 -38.50 24.28 -11.11
C ASP A 44 -39.52 25.00 -10.24
N MET A 45 -39.08 26.02 -9.50
CA MET A 45 -39.96 26.81 -8.64
C MET A 45 -41.11 27.44 -9.44
N TRP A 46 -40.82 28.00 -10.61
CA TRP A 46 -41.85 28.56 -11.49
C TRP A 46 -42.84 27.49 -11.99
N SER A 47 -42.33 26.34 -12.43
CA SER A 47 -43.15 25.26 -12.97
C SER A 47 -44.07 24.65 -11.91
N VAL A 48 -43.55 24.43 -10.69
CA VAL A 48 -44.31 23.93 -9.54
C VAL A 48 -45.32 24.97 -9.05
N TYR A 49 -44.90 26.22 -8.87
CA TYR A 49 -45.79 27.32 -8.48
C TYR A 49 -46.98 27.44 -9.44
N LYS A 50 -46.70 27.43 -10.74
CA LYS A 50 -47.72 27.59 -11.77
C LYS A 50 -48.66 26.39 -11.85
N TYR A 51 -48.14 25.18 -11.69
CA TYR A 51 -48.95 23.96 -11.62
C TYR A 51 -49.97 24.02 -10.48
N PHE A 52 -49.52 24.32 -9.26
CA PHE A 52 -50.41 24.42 -8.10
C PHE A 52 -51.39 25.59 -8.17
N LYS A 53 -50.95 26.74 -8.71
CA LYS A 53 -51.84 27.90 -8.90
C LYS A 53 -52.99 27.59 -9.86
N ARG A 54 -52.74 26.81 -10.92
CA ARG A 54 -53.77 26.44 -11.91
C ARG A 54 -54.70 25.33 -11.42
N GLN A 55 -54.20 24.38 -10.61
CA GLN A 55 -55.06 23.33 -10.04
C GLN A 55 -56.17 23.89 -9.12
N LYS A 56 -55.96 25.07 -8.52
CA LYS A 56 -56.93 25.75 -7.64
C LYS A 56 -58.00 26.57 -8.38
N SER A 57 -57.94 26.70 -9.71
CA SER A 57 -58.92 27.48 -10.47
C SER A 57 -60.10 26.61 -10.93
N PRO A 58 -61.34 26.85 -10.45
CA PRO A 58 -62.50 26.04 -10.82
C PRO A 58 -62.84 26.22 -12.32
N GLY A 59 -62.97 25.10 -13.04
CA GLY A 59 -63.38 25.06 -14.46
C GLY A 59 -62.26 24.82 -15.49
N GLN A 60 -60.98 24.74 -15.08
CA GLN A 60 -59.87 24.47 -16.00
C GLN A 60 -59.64 22.97 -16.23
N LEU A 61 -59.52 22.58 -17.50
CA LEU A 61 -59.31 21.19 -17.96
C LEU A 61 -57.85 20.71 -17.89
N GLY A 62 -56.91 21.56 -17.45
CA GLY A 62 -55.49 21.23 -17.34
C GLY A 62 -54.57 22.45 -17.40
N TYR A 63 -53.26 22.21 -17.57
CA TYR A 63 -52.27 23.29 -17.66
C TYR A 63 -52.49 24.16 -18.90
N TYR A 64 -52.83 23.56 -20.04
CA TYR A 64 -53.26 24.19 -21.28
C TYR A 64 -54.77 24.01 -21.45
N ASP A 65 -55.50 25.12 -21.47
CA ASP A 65 -56.96 25.13 -21.66
C ASP A 65 -57.30 25.60 -23.09
N PRO A 66 -58.08 24.82 -23.87
CA PRO A 66 -58.52 25.20 -25.21
C PRO A 66 -59.18 26.58 -25.29
N LEU A 67 -59.91 27.00 -24.25
CA LEU A 67 -60.59 28.30 -24.21
C LEU A 67 -59.60 29.45 -23.99
N GLU A 68 -58.52 29.23 -23.24
CA GLU A 68 -57.47 30.24 -23.04
C GLU A 68 -56.60 30.41 -24.30
N ILE A 69 -56.32 29.32 -25.00
CA ILE A 69 -55.48 29.35 -26.22
C ILE A 69 -56.17 30.12 -27.35
N ASN A 70 -57.50 30.06 -27.42
CA ASN A 70 -58.26 30.80 -28.43
C ASN A 70 -58.29 32.33 -28.18
N ASN A 71 -57.81 32.80 -27.02
CA ASN A 71 -57.68 34.22 -26.72
C ASN A 71 -56.29 34.74 -27.15
N ASN A 72 -56.26 35.58 -28.19
CA ASN A 72 -55.04 36.16 -28.78
C ASN A 72 -54.11 36.88 -27.79
N ARG A 73 -54.62 37.37 -26.65
CA ARG A 73 -53.76 37.99 -25.62
C ARG A 73 -53.07 36.94 -24.73
N LYS A 74 -53.75 35.82 -24.44
CA LYS A 74 -53.22 34.74 -23.59
C LYS A 74 -52.28 33.81 -24.36
N ILE A 75 -52.52 33.57 -25.65
CA ILE A 75 -51.65 32.74 -26.48
C ILE A 75 -50.22 33.30 -26.58
N LYS A 76 -50.06 34.63 -26.69
CA LYS A 76 -48.74 35.28 -26.71
C LYS A 76 -47.96 35.03 -25.42
N SER A 77 -48.63 35.07 -24.27
CA SER A 77 -48.00 34.78 -22.98
C SER A 77 -47.56 33.31 -22.86
N HIS A 78 -48.38 32.36 -23.34
CA HIS A 78 -48.00 30.95 -23.39
C HIS A 78 -46.85 30.68 -24.35
N MET A 79 -46.83 31.33 -25.51
CA MET A 79 -45.72 31.22 -26.47
C MET A 79 -44.41 31.80 -25.92
N GLN A 80 -44.46 32.96 -25.26
CA GLN A 80 -43.28 33.56 -24.63
C GLN A 80 -42.70 32.64 -23.55
N GLU A 81 -43.54 32.05 -22.71
CA GLU A 81 -43.09 31.09 -21.71
C GLU A 81 -42.44 29.86 -22.35
N LEU A 82 -43.07 29.27 -23.38
CA LEU A 82 -42.50 28.13 -24.10
C LEU A 82 -41.15 28.47 -24.73
N LEU A 83 -41.00 29.68 -25.30
CA LEU A 83 -39.72 30.16 -25.84
C LEU A 83 -38.66 30.32 -24.76
N ILE A 84 -39.03 30.87 -23.58
CA ILE A 84 -38.11 31.01 -22.45
C ILE A 84 -37.66 29.63 -21.96
N ARG A 85 -38.58 28.66 -21.85
CA ARG A 85 -38.25 27.27 -21.47
C ARG A 85 -37.31 26.62 -22.48
N LEU A 86 -37.61 26.76 -23.77
CA LEU A 86 -36.78 26.22 -24.83
C LEU A 86 -35.37 26.83 -24.81
N ALA A 87 -35.26 28.14 -24.64
CA ALA A 87 -33.99 28.84 -24.51
C ALA A 87 -33.22 28.35 -23.26
N PHE A 88 -33.91 28.19 -22.13
CA PHE A 88 -33.32 27.65 -20.91
C PHE A 88 -32.76 26.24 -21.12
N TYR A 89 -33.52 25.33 -21.76
CA TYR A 89 -33.05 23.97 -22.03
C TYR A 89 -31.86 23.94 -22.98
N LEU A 90 -31.89 24.78 -24.03
CA LEU A 90 -30.79 24.87 -24.99
C LEU A 90 -29.50 25.39 -24.32
N ILE A 91 -29.58 26.46 -23.54
CA ILE A 91 -28.42 27.02 -22.84
C ILE A 91 -27.93 26.04 -21.77
N SER A 92 -28.84 25.48 -20.99
CA SER A 92 -28.52 24.50 -19.95
C SER A 92 -27.84 23.27 -20.52
N PHE A 93 -28.26 22.79 -21.70
CA PHE A 93 -27.58 21.68 -22.39
C PHE A 93 -26.09 21.97 -22.62
N PHE A 94 -25.74 23.16 -23.13
CA PHE A 94 -24.34 23.54 -23.34
C PHE A 94 -23.58 23.75 -22.04
N VAL A 95 -24.23 24.31 -21.01
CA VAL A 95 -23.63 24.44 -19.68
C VAL A 95 -23.33 23.06 -19.10
N TYR A 96 -24.28 22.11 -19.15
CA TYR A 96 -24.07 20.76 -18.64
C TYR A 96 -23.00 20.02 -19.43
N LEU A 97 -22.97 20.18 -20.76
CA LEU A 97 -21.93 19.63 -21.61
C LEU A 97 -20.56 20.20 -21.25
N PHE A 98 -20.46 21.52 -21.00
CA PHE A 98 -19.23 22.17 -20.59
C PHE A 98 -18.75 21.70 -19.21
N PHE A 99 -19.65 21.61 -18.23
CA PHE A 99 -19.32 21.06 -16.90
C PHE A 99 -18.91 19.59 -16.98
N MET A 100 -19.58 18.77 -17.80
CA MET A 100 -19.18 17.39 -18.06
C MET A 100 -17.79 17.31 -18.72
N LEU A 101 -17.48 18.23 -19.65
CA LEU A 101 -16.18 18.30 -20.30
C LEU A 101 -15.09 18.80 -19.36
N ILE A 102 -15.40 19.75 -18.46
CA ILE A 102 -14.49 20.19 -17.41
C ILE A 102 -14.26 19.07 -16.41
N GLU A 103 -15.31 18.43 -15.89
CA GLU A 103 -15.15 17.29 -15.01
C GLU A 103 -14.35 16.19 -15.70
N ARG A 104 -14.57 15.91 -16.99
CA ARG A 104 -13.75 14.95 -17.74
C ARG A 104 -12.33 15.41 -17.99
N CYS A 105 -12.06 16.68 -18.29
CA CYS A 105 -10.72 17.22 -18.53
C CYS A 105 -9.92 17.35 -17.24
N ILE A 106 -10.57 17.81 -16.17
CA ILE A 106 -10.05 17.79 -14.81
C ILE A 106 -9.83 16.32 -14.42
N PHE A 107 -10.79 15.42 -14.54
CA PHE A 107 -10.65 13.98 -14.26
C PHE A 107 -9.58 13.29 -15.10
N LYS A 108 -9.38 13.66 -16.37
CA LYS A 108 -8.29 13.13 -17.22
C LYS A 108 -6.93 13.69 -16.79
N ARG A 109 -6.86 14.98 -16.42
CA ARG A 109 -5.66 15.63 -15.89
C ARG A 109 -5.32 15.14 -14.49
N ILE A 110 -6.33 14.79 -13.71
CA ILE A 110 -6.30 14.23 -12.37
C ILE A 110 -5.94 12.73 -12.41
N LEU A 111 -6.48 11.94 -13.34
CA LEU A 111 -6.11 10.52 -13.52
C LEU A 111 -4.66 10.34 -14.02
N ASN A 112 -4.13 11.32 -14.75
CA ASN A 112 -2.73 11.34 -15.18
C ASN A 112 -1.79 11.97 -14.15
N ASP A 113 -2.32 12.61 -13.11
CA ASP A 113 -1.52 13.15 -12.02
C ASP A 113 -1.32 12.04 -10.97
N THR A 114 -0.07 11.67 -10.75
CA THR A 114 0.34 10.68 -9.74
C THR A 114 -0.23 10.98 -8.35
N ASN A 115 -0.59 12.25 -8.07
CA ASN A 115 -1.16 12.70 -6.81
C ASN A 115 -2.64 12.33 -6.58
N PHE A 116 -3.47 12.12 -7.60
CA PHE A 116 -4.89 11.80 -7.35
C PHE A 116 -5.13 10.33 -7.07
N ARG A 117 -4.29 9.41 -7.59
CA ARG A 117 -4.28 8.05 -7.07
C ARG A 117 -3.97 8.07 -5.58
N THR A 118 -2.99 8.86 -5.15
CA THR A 118 -2.68 9.08 -3.73
C THR A 118 -3.86 9.74 -3.00
N TRP A 119 -4.52 10.76 -3.55
CA TRP A 119 -5.66 11.43 -2.91
C TRP A 119 -6.94 10.57 -2.81
N PHE A 120 -7.25 9.79 -3.85
CA PHE A 120 -8.36 8.82 -3.82
C PHE A 120 -8.05 7.65 -2.87
N HIS A 121 -6.78 7.23 -2.78
CA HIS A 121 -6.31 6.35 -1.71
C HIS A 121 -6.37 7.02 -0.33
N LEU A 122 -6.10 8.32 -0.20
CA LEU A 122 -6.19 9.07 1.07
C LEU A 122 -7.65 9.24 1.54
N ILE A 123 -8.61 9.44 0.63
CA ILE A 123 -10.05 9.47 0.98
C ILE A 123 -10.57 8.07 1.30
N LYS A 124 -10.16 7.06 0.53
CA LYS A 124 -10.44 5.65 0.84
C LYS A 124 -9.81 5.24 2.18
N ASN A 125 -8.59 5.72 2.48
CA ASN A 125 -7.92 5.56 3.77
C ASN A 125 -8.63 6.34 4.89
N ARG A 126 -9.14 7.55 4.65
CA ARG A 126 -9.92 8.31 5.64
C ARG A 126 -11.23 7.63 6.00
N TYR A 127 -11.91 7.04 5.01
CA TYR A 127 -13.11 6.23 5.24
C TYR A 127 -12.75 4.92 5.97
N ASN A 128 -11.65 4.26 5.59
CA ASN A 128 -11.11 3.10 6.29
C ASN A 128 -10.57 3.43 7.70
N ARG A 129 -10.10 4.66 7.99
CA ARG A 129 -9.65 5.12 9.33
C ARG A 129 -10.79 5.08 10.33
N SER A 130 -12.00 5.48 9.92
CA SER A 130 -13.21 5.38 10.75
C SER A 130 -13.65 3.94 11.00
N LEU A 131 -13.20 2.99 10.18
CA LEU A 131 -13.51 1.56 10.30
C LEU A 131 -12.39 0.78 11.01
N SER A 132 -11.12 1.20 10.89
CA SER A 132 -9.93 0.46 11.35
C SER A 132 -9.73 0.45 12.86
N SER A 133 -10.32 1.40 13.61
CA SER A 133 -10.27 1.36 15.07
C SER A 133 -11.14 0.23 15.67
N PHE A 134 -12.00 -0.40 14.86
CA PHE A 134 -12.92 -1.46 15.30
C PHE A 134 -12.97 -2.71 14.40
N THR A 135 -12.21 -2.78 13.30
CA THR A 135 -12.28 -3.92 12.36
C THR A 135 -11.04 -4.80 12.42
N GLN A 136 -11.26 -6.11 12.58
CA GLN A 136 -10.22 -7.12 12.47
C GLN A 136 -9.80 -7.28 11.00
N LEU A 137 -8.49 -7.37 10.74
CA LEU A 137 -7.92 -7.46 9.39
C LEU A 137 -7.68 -8.91 8.97
N ASN A 138 -7.85 -9.20 7.67
CA ASN A 138 -7.34 -10.41 7.03
C ASN A 138 -5.96 -10.12 6.45
N VAL A 139 -4.93 -10.79 6.96
CA VAL A 139 -3.52 -10.52 6.68
C VAL A 139 -2.89 -11.67 5.90
N ALA A 140 -2.19 -11.35 4.82
CA ALA A 140 -1.27 -12.27 4.17
C ALA A 140 0.18 -11.89 4.50
N PHE A 141 0.94 -12.81 5.09
CA PHE A 141 2.33 -12.58 5.48
C PHE A 141 3.30 -13.20 4.47
N PHE A 142 4.25 -12.42 3.96
CA PHE A 142 5.26 -12.83 2.99
C PHE A 142 6.64 -12.85 3.66
N GLY A 143 7.27 -14.01 3.77
CA GLY A 143 8.60 -14.14 4.36
C GLY A 143 9.20 -15.53 4.20
N SER A 144 10.49 -15.68 4.49
CA SER A 144 11.22 -16.96 4.25
C SER A 144 12.37 -17.27 5.21
N ASP A 145 12.86 -16.28 5.95
CA ASP A 145 14.08 -16.36 6.74
C ASP A 145 13.84 -16.29 8.26
N ARG A 146 14.92 -16.21 9.04
CA ARG A 146 14.88 -16.06 10.50
C ARG A 146 14.26 -14.75 10.95
N PHE A 147 14.53 -13.65 10.24
CA PHE A 147 14.00 -12.34 10.61
C PHE A 147 12.46 -12.32 10.49
N SER A 148 11.96 -12.78 9.35
CA SER A 148 10.53 -12.89 9.08
C SER A 148 9.81 -13.90 9.98
N SER A 149 10.46 -15.00 10.40
CA SER A 149 9.86 -15.93 11.36
C SER A 149 9.61 -15.30 12.73
N HIS A 150 10.47 -14.39 13.19
CA HIS A 150 10.23 -13.67 14.46
C HIS A 150 9.03 -12.73 14.35
N ILE A 151 8.87 -12.03 13.23
CA ILE A 151 7.70 -11.17 12.98
C ILE A 151 6.41 -12.00 12.92
N LEU A 152 6.46 -13.16 12.26
CA LEU A 152 5.32 -14.07 12.16
C LEU A 152 4.85 -14.55 13.54
N GLU A 153 5.77 -14.90 14.45
CA GLU A 153 5.42 -15.35 15.80
C GLU A 153 4.60 -14.28 16.55
N HIS A 154 4.98 -13.00 16.43
CA HIS A 154 4.24 -11.90 17.04
C HIS A 154 2.87 -11.68 16.36
N LEU A 155 2.79 -11.78 15.03
CA LEU A 155 1.52 -11.70 14.29
C LEU A 155 0.55 -12.82 14.70
N TYR A 156 1.07 -14.03 14.92
CA TYR A 156 0.28 -15.14 15.40
C TYR A 156 -0.28 -14.88 16.81
N GLN A 157 0.53 -14.32 17.72
CA GLN A 157 0.07 -13.91 19.06
C GLN A 157 -1.05 -12.86 19.02
N LEU A 158 -0.98 -11.89 18.09
CA LEU A 158 -2.09 -10.95 17.89
C LEU A 158 -3.37 -11.63 17.41
N THR A 159 -3.22 -12.62 16.53
CA THR A 159 -4.34 -13.39 15.98
C THR A 159 -5.02 -14.19 17.09
N THR A 160 -4.26 -14.89 17.94
CA THR A 160 -4.81 -15.66 19.07
C THR A 160 -5.41 -14.79 20.16
N SER A 161 -4.90 -13.57 20.34
CA SER A 161 -5.50 -12.58 21.27
C SER A 161 -6.84 -12.01 20.80
N GLY A 162 -7.22 -12.21 19.53
CA GLY A 162 -8.47 -11.74 18.93
C GLY A 162 -8.58 -10.21 18.73
N LYS A 163 -7.53 -9.44 19.05
CA LYS A 163 -7.63 -7.98 19.14
C LYS A 163 -7.63 -7.24 17.80
N LYS A 164 -6.96 -7.77 16.75
CA LYS A 164 -6.75 -7.03 15.49
C LYS A 164 -6.72 -7.86 14.20
N ILE A 165 -6.44 -9.15 14.26
CA ILE A 165 -6.28 -10.00 13.06
C ILE A 165 -7.36 -11.10 13.11
N ASN A 166 -8.19 -11.16 12.07
CA ASN A 166 -9.25 -12.16 11.92
C ASN A 166 -8.71 -13.43 11.22
N ARG A 167 -7.88 -13.24 10.19
CA ARG A 167 -7.30 -14.32 9.40
C ARG A 167 -5.84 -14.00 9.11
N LEU A 168 -4.97 -14.98 9.35
CA LEU A 168 -3.55 -14.90 9.02
C LEU A 168 -3.21 -16.08 8.13
N GLU A 169 -2.67 -15.81 6.93
CA GLU A 169 -2.12 -16.84 6.06
C GLU A 169 -0.73 -16.44 5.57
N ILE A 170 0.08 -17.43 5.25
CA ILE A 170 1.50 -17.25 4.97
C ILE A 170 1.75 -17.52 3.50
N VAL A 171 2.60 -16.71 2.89
CA VAL A 171 3.14 -16.89 1.56
C VAL A 171 4.65 -17.03 1.67
N THR A 172 5.17 -18.16 1.26
CA THR A 172 6.57 -18.49 1.46
C THR A 172 7.14 -19.29 0.30
N SER A 173 8.47 -19.31 0.15
CA SER A 173 9.14 -20.06 -0.90
C SER A 173 9.35 -21.51 -0.50
N SER A 174 9.23 -22.43 -1.45
CA SER A 174 9.48 -23.86 -1.19
C SER A 174 10.97 -24.09 -0.96
N SER A 175 11.38 -24.20 0.30
CA SER A 175 12.76 -24.51 0.70
C SER A 175 12.75 -25.28 2.01
N GLN A 176 13.54 -26.37 2.07
CA GLN A 176 13.62 -27.23 3.27
C GLN A 176 14.15 -26.49 4.51
N LYS A 177 14.86 -25.38 4.35
CA LYS A 177 15.41 -24.56 5.46
C LYS A 177 14.54 -23.35 5.80
N ASN A 178 13.33 -23.27 5.26
CA ASN A 178 12.48 -22.11 5.44
C ASN A 178 11.92 -22.04 6.87
N MET A 179 12.41 -21.08 7.65
CA MET A 179 12.04 -20.93 9.06
C MET A 179 10.59 -20.47 9.23
N VAL A 180 10.07 -19.70 8.28
CA VAL A 180 8.67 -19.29 8.25
C VAL A 180 7.76 -20.48 8.01
N GLN A 181 8.13 -21.40 7.11
CA GLN A 181 7.38 -22.64 6.89
C GLN A 181 7.35 -23.53 8.14
N HIS A 182 8.46 -23.66 8.86
CA HIS A 182 8.49 -24.40 10.13
C HIS A 182 7.60 -23.76 11.20
N CYS A 183 7.63 -22.43 11.33
CA CYS A 183 6.74 -21.68 12.23
C CYS A 183 5.26 -21.87 11.86
N ALA A 184 4.94 -21.86 10.56
CA ALA A 184 3.59 -22.09 10.07
C ALA A 184 3.05 -23.47 10.44
N ILE A 185 3.86 -24.52 10.24
CA ILE A 185 3.49 -25.91 10.60
C ILE A 185 3.29 -26.04 12.11
N LYS A 186 4.20 -25.46 12.90
CA LYS A 186 4.12 -25.48 14.38
C LYS A 186 2.80 -24.91 14.90
N HIS A 187 2.32 -23.82 14.29
CA HIS A 187 1.11 -23.12 14.71
C HIS A 187 -0.14 -23.45 13.87
N ASN A 188 -0.03 -24.43 12.97
CA ASN A 188 -1.10 -24.85 12.05
C ASN A 188 -1.71 -23.69 11.24
N ILE A 189 -0.86 -22.83 10.68
CA ILE A 189 -1.25 -21.68 9.86
C ILE A 189 -1.26 -22.08 8.37
N ASN A 190 -2.32 -21.72 7.64
CA ASN A 190 -2.42 -21.96 6.20
C ASN A 190 -1.24 -21.30 5.46
N THR A 191 -0.56 -22.10 4.63
CA THR A 191 0.65 -21.67 3.91
C THR A 191 0.48 -21.87 2.40
N HIS A 192 0.81 -20.85 1.63
CA HIS A 192 0.82 -20.81 0.18
C HIS A 192 2.26 -20.77 -0.33
N LEU A 193 2.58 -21.63 -1.30
CA LEU A 193 3.90 -21.69 -1.88
C LEU A 193 4.02 -20.76 -3.08
N TRP A 194 5.01 -19.87 -3.04
CA TRP A 194 5.37 -19.02 -4.17
C TRP A 194 5.95 -19.84 -5.33
N PRO A 195 5.65 -19.53 -6.62
CA PRO A 195 4.85 -18.41 -7.12
C PRO A 195 3.35 -18.69 -7.31
N ASN A 196 2.87 -19.87 -6.93
CA ASN A 196 1.50 -20.30 -7.22
C ASN A 196 0.51 -19.75 -6.18
N ILE A 197 0.20 -18.45 -6.29
CA ILE A 197 -0.60 -17.69 -5.32
C ILE A 197 -1.98 -17.27 -5.84
N ASP A 198 -2.55 -17.99 -6.82
CA ASP A 198 -3.87 -17.68 -7.40
C ASP A 198 -5.02 -17.63 -6.37
N LEU A 199 -4.76 -18.07 -5.14
CA LEU A 199 -5.69 -18.17 -4.01
C LEU A 199 -5.71 -16.94 -3.06
N LEU A 200 -4.88 -15.91 -3.25
CA LEU A 200 -4.84 -14.74 -2.35
C LEU A 200 -6.01 -13.76 -2.57
N LYS A 201 -7.24 -14.22 -2.35
CA LYS A 201 -8.47 -13.39 -2.36
C LYS A 201 -9.02 -13.23 -0.94
N GLY A 202 -9.57 -12.05 -0.67
CA GLY A 202 -10.19 -11.74 0.62
C GLY A 202 -9.20 -11.35 1.73
N PHE A 203 -8.01 -10.90 1.36
CA PHE A 203 -7.06 -10.27 2.27
C PHE A 203 -7.11 -8.76 2.14
N ASP A 204 -6.99 -8.06 3.26
CA ASP A 204 -7.06 -6.62 3.32
C ASP A 204 -5.68 -5.99 3.11
N ILE A 205 -4.64 -6.57 3.72
CA ILE A 205 -3.26 -6.08 3.71
C ILE A 205 -2.24 -7.22 3.56
N GLY A 206 -1.16 -6.95 2.82
CA GLY A 206 0.02 -7.81 2.81
C GLY A 206 1.11 -7.26 3.74
N ILE A 207 1.72 -8.12 4.53
CA ILE A 207 2.90 -7.79 5.34
C ILE A 207 4.08 -8.55 4.79
N LEU A 208 5.13 -7.83 4.39
CA LEU A 208 6.33 -8.41 3.80
C LEU A 208 7.51 -8.21 4.75
N ALA A 209 8.31 -9.27 4.92
CA ALA A 209 9.59 -9.22 5.60
C ALA A 209 10.48 -10.29 4.98
N SER A 210 11.66 -9.91 4.46
CA SER A 210 12.67 -10.86 3.94
C SER A 210 12.12 -12.01 3.07
N PHE A 211 11.27 -11.68 2.09
CA PHE A 211 10.65 -12.68 1.22
C PHE A 211 11.52 -13.11 0.04
N GLY A 212 12.49 -12.28 -0.37
CA GLY A 212 13.46 -12.62 -1.43
C GLY A 212 12.93 -12.61 -2.87
N HIS A 213 11.63 -12.37 -3.10
CA HIS A 213 11.04 -12.31 -4.44
C HIS A 213 10.44 -10.95 -4.77
N LEU A 214 10.56 -10.56 -6.04
CA LEU A 214 9.85 -9.39 -6.58
C LEU A 214 8.36 -9.73 -6.74
N LEU A 215 7.51 -8.89 -6.16
CA LEU A 215 6.06 -9.03 -6.30
C LEU A 215 5.57 -8.38 -7.60
N PRO A 216 4.88 -9.14 -8.48
CA PRO A 216 4.20 -8.59 -9.65
C PRO A 216 3.10 -7.61 -9.26
N ARG A 217 2.84 -6.62 -10.10
CA ARG A 217 1.82 -5.60 -9.88
C ARG A 217 0.43 -6.18 -9.56
N LYS A 218 0.03 -7.26 -10.25
CA LYS A 218 -1.24 -7.97 -10.02
C LYS A 218 -1.40 -8.45 -8.57
N VAL A 219 -0.30 -8.87 -7.95
CA VAL A 219 -0.28 -9.36 -6.56
C VAL A 219 -0.41 -8.18 -5.60
N ILE A 220 0.34 -7.10 -5.84
CA ILE A 220 0.30 -5.90 -5.00
C ILE A 220 -1.10 -5.27 -5.04
N GLU A 221 -1.70 -5.17 -6.22
CA GLU A 221 -3.04 -4.60 -6.43
C GLU A 221 -4.18 -5.50 -5.91
N ALA A 222 -3.90 -6.76 -5.55
CA ALA A 222 -4.90 -7.65 -4.95
C ALA A 222 -5.26 -7.27 -3.50
N PHE A 223 -4.39 -6.50 -2.82
CA PHE A 223 -4.58 -6.05 -1.45
C PHE A 223 -5.18 -4.64 -1.44
N PRO A 224 -6.41 -4.44 -0.94
CA PRO A 224 -7.06 -3.12 -0.89
C PRO A 224 -6.26 -2.07 -0.12
N LEU A 225 -5.55 -2.49 0.93
CA LEU A 225 -4.68 -1.65 1.76
C LEU A 225 -3.20 -1.72 1.34
N GLY A 226 -2.91 -2.34 0.19
CA GLY A 226 -1.55 -2.53 -0.31
C GLY A 226 -0.73 -3.53 0.48
N ILE A 227 0.58 -3.51 0.24
CA ILE A 227 1.55 -4.36 0.93
C ILE A 227 2.61 -3.47 1.56
N VAL A 228 2.83 -3.65 2.86
CA VAL A 228 3.89 -2.96 3.62
C VAL A 228 5.05 -3.90 3.85
N ASN A 229 6.28 -3.40 3.74
CA ASN A 229 7.51 -4.13 4.02
C ASN A 229 8.14 -3.62 5.31
N ILE A 230 8.54 -4.54 6.19
CA ILE A 230 9.38 -4.26 7.35
C ILE A 230 10.83 -4.52 6.95
N HIS A 231 11.59 -3.45 6.78
CA HIS A 231 12.98 -3.50 6.38
C HIS A 231 13.90 -3.21 7.58
N PRO A 232 14.82 -4.12 7.96
CA PRO A 232 15.64 -3.95 9.17
C PRO A 232 16.87 -3.07 8.91
N SER A 233 16.64 -1.88 8.38
CA SER A 233 17.61 -0.78 8.35
C SER A 233 16.89 0.57 8.38
N LEU A 234 17.68 1.65 8.53
CA LEU A 234 17.22 3.01 8.30
C LEU A 234 17.37 3.37 6.81
N LEU A 235 16.34 3.08 6.02
CA LEU A 235 16.29 3.45 4.60
C LEU A 235 16.50 4.98 4.42
N PRO A 236 17.24 5.41 3.38
CA PRO A 236 17.73 4.62 2.24
C PRO A 236 19.05 3.85 2.46
N ARG A 237 19.62 3.87 3.68
CA ARG A 237 20.85 3.12 3.98
C ARG A 237 20.55 1.62 4.06
N TRP A 238 21.45 0.82 3.48
CA TRP A 238 21.38 -0.65 3.44
C TRP A 238 20.10 -1.20 2.79
N ARG A 239 19.81 -0.76 1.56
CA ARG A 239 18.86 -1.46 0.70
C ARG A 239 19.41 -2.85 0.34
N GLY A 240 18.51 -3.82 0.14
CA GLY A 240 18.82 -5.14 -0.38
C GLY A 240 18.67 -6.28 0.64
N SER A 241 19.43 -7.35 0.44
CA SER A 241 19.15 -8.70 0.97
C SER A 241 19.72 -9.00 2.37
N SER A 242 20.69 -8.24 2.85
CA SER A 242 21.43 -8.51 4.09
C SER A 242 21.71 -7.26 4.95
N PRO A 243 20.77 -6.32 5.11
CA PRO A 243 21.00 -5.02 5.79
C PRO A 243 21.65 -5.12 7.18
N LEU A 244 21.22 -6.09 7.99
CA LEU A 244 21.70 -6.29 9.35
C LEU A 244 23.20 -6.56 9.43
N ALA A 245 23.70 -7.46 8.58
CA ALA A 245 25.11 -7.80 8.53
C ALA A 245 25.96 -6.58 8.12
N TYR A 246 25.46 -5.75 7.21
CA TYR A 246 26.17 -4.54 6.78
C TYR A 246 26.13 -3.41 7.79
N THR A 247 25.04 -3.29 8.55
CA THR A 247 24.97 -2.33 9.66
C THR A 247 26.07 -2.63 10.68
N ILE A 248 26.26 -3.91 11.03
CA ILE A 248 27.36 -4.34 11.92
C ILE A 248 28.72 -4.16 11.23
N ALA A 249 28.88 -4.63 9.99
CA ALA A 249 30.16 -4.60 9.29
C ALA A 249 30.67 -3.18 9.01
N ALA A 250 29.78 -2.21 8.81
CA ALA A 250 30.17 -0.81 8.66
C ALA A 250 30.47 -0.11 9.98
N GLY A 251 30.28 -0.79 11.12
CA GLY A 251 30.44 -0.21 12.44
C GLY A 251 29.42 0.88 12.74
N ASP A 252 28.21 0.77 12.21
CA ASP A 252 27.15 1.76 12.44
C ASP A 252 26.85 1.81 13.95
N LYS A 253 26.86 3.02 14.52
CA LYS A 253 26.47 3.25 15.92
C LYS A 253 24.96 3.32 16.11
N ILE A 254 24.24 3.59 15.02
CA ILE A 254 22.79 3.72 14.98
C ILE A 254 22.31 2.83 13.84
N GLY A 255 21.50 1.84 14.18
CA GLY A 255 20.72 1.04 13.24
C GLY A 255 19.24 1.40 13.35
N GLY A 256 18.37 0.57 12.81
CA GLY A 256 16.94 0.78 12.96
C GLY A 256 16.09 -0.08 12.05
N VAL A 257 14.81 0.24 12.04
CA VAL A 257 13.81 -0.46 11.23
C VAL A 257 12.98 0.58 10.49
N SER A 258 12.67 0.27 9.22
CA SER A 258 11.78 1.07 8.38
C SER A 258 10.54 0.26 8.03
N LEU A 259 9.36 0.81 8.27
CA LEU A 259 8.12 0.39 7.60
C LEU A 259 8.03 1.14 6.28
N MET A 260 7.88 0.44 5.17
CA MET A 260 7.78 1.08 3.85
C MET A 260 6.65 0.48 3.01
N ASP A 261 6.11 1.25 2.08
CA ASP A 261 5.30 0.71 1.01
C ASP A 261 6.19 0.05 -0.04
N ILE A 262 5.70 -0.98 -0.72
CA ILE A 262 6.46 -1.62 -1.81
C ILE A 262 6.14 -1.01 -3.18
N ARG A 263 7.09 -1.09 -4.11
CA ARG A 263 6.89 -0.72 -5.52
C ARG A 263 6.96 -1.96 -6.41
N PRO A 264 6.15 -2.06 -7.47
CA PRO A 264 6.21 -3.20 -8.39
C PRO A 264 7.58 -3.26 -9.06
N LYS A 265 8.14 -4.47 -9.18
CA LYS A 265 9.42 -4.78 -9.87
C LYS A 265 10.68 -4.13 -9.27
N HIS A 266 10.62 -3.54 -8.08
CA HIS A 266 11.78 -2.92 -7.43
C HIS A 266 11.85 -3.31 -5.95
N PHE A 267 13.07 -3.47 -5.44
CA PHE A 267 13.35 -3.70 -4.02
C PHE A 267 13.66 -2.39 -3.30
N ASP A 268 13.12 -2.21 -2.08
CA ASP A 268 13.55 -1.22 -1.08
C ASP A 268 13.62 0.26 -1.53
N ILE A 269 12.87 0.63 -2.57
CA ILE A 269 12.78 2.02 -3.07
C ILE A 269 11.49 2.74 -2.68
N GLY A 270 10.55 2.05 -2.06
CA GLY A 270 9.23 2.62 -1.81
C GLY A 270 9.23 3.67 -0.69
N PRO A 271 8.14 4.45 -0.60
CA PRO A 271 8.00 5.49 0.42
C PRO A 271 8.09 4.88 1.82
N VAL A 272 8.81 5.55 2.71
CA VAL A 272 8.95 5.14 4.10
C VAL A 272 7.78 5.71 4.88
N LEU A 273 7.06 4.84 5.59
CA LEU A 273 5.88 5.18 6.39
C LEU A 273 6.30 5.57 7.81
N LEU A 274 7.25 4.84 8.38
CA LEU A 274 7.76 5.05 9.73
C LEU A 274 9.17 4.49 9.84
N GLN A 275 10.03 5.15 10.62
CA GLN A 275 11.32 4.60 11.02
C GLN A 275 11.50 4.70 12.52
N LYS A 276 12.27 3.77 13.08
CA LYS A 276 12.70 3.82 14.47
C LYS A 276 14.18 3.52 14.54
N GLU A 277 14.91 4.47 15.09
CA GLU A 277 16.33 4.35 15.36
C GLU A 277 16.60 3.46 16.57
N ILE A 278 17.74 2.81 16.52
CA ILE A 278 18.22 1.89 17.54
C ILE A 278 19.69 2.19 17.77
N ASN A 279 20.04 2.54 19.00
CA ASN A 279 21.43 2.65 19.41
C ASN A 279 22.08 1.26 19.46
N LEU A 280 23.20 1.11 18.77
CA LEU A 280 23.92 -0.16 18.66
C LEU A 280 25.11 -0.17 19.61
N SER A 281 25.19 -1.22 20.42
CA SER A 281 26.38 -1.50 21.21
C SER A 281 27.51 -2.00 20.31
N HIS A 282 28.76 -1.75 20.69
CA HIS A 282 29.93 -2.17 19.93
C HIS A 282 30.11 -3.69 19.87
N ASP A 283 29.49 -4.44 20.79
CA ASP A 283 29.53 -5.90 20.89
C ASP A 283 28.25 -6.58 20.39
N ILE A 284 27.34 -5.83 19.75
CA ILE A 284 26.07 -6.40 19.28
C ILE A 284 26.31 -7.50 18.24
N THR A 285 25.73 -8.67 18.49
CA THR A 285 25.78 -9.79 17.54
C THR A 285 24.67 -9.68 16.51
N LEU A 286 24.84 -10.35 15.35
CA LEU A 286 23.81 -10.41 14.31
C LEU A 286 22.48 -10.97 14.84
N SER A 287 22.52 -12.00 15.68
CA SER A 287 21.32 -12.61 16.27
C SER A 287 20.59 -11.65 17.22
N GLN A 288 21.33 -10.90 18.04
CA GLN A 288 20.74 -9.88 18.92
C GLN A 288 20.11 -8.75 18.11
N LEU A 289 20.83 -8.24 17.11
CA LEU A 289 20.31 -7.19 16.25
C LEU A 289 19.08 -7.64 15.46
N LEU A 290 19.07 -8.87 14.95
CA LEU A 290 17.91 -9.47 14.28
C LEU A 290 16.69 -9.50 15.20
N THR A 291 16.85 -10.01 16.42
CA THR A 291 15.75 -10.10 17.39
C THR A 291 15.22 -8.72 17.75
N LEU A 292 16.13 -7.77 17.99
CA LEU A 292 15.80 -6.41 18.38
C LEU A 292 15.07 -5.64 17.26
N THR A 293 15.54 -5.77 16.02
CA THR A 293 14.90 -5.17 14.85
C THR A 293 13.56 -5.84 14.53
N ALA A 294 13.43 -7.16 14.66
CA ALA A 294 12.15 -7.85 14.48
C ALA A 294 11.10 -7.38 15.51
N ASN A 295 11.49 -7.32 16.80
CA ASN A 295 10.63 -6.82 17.87
C ASN A 295 10.20 -5.37 17.65
N THR A 296 11.13 -4.53 17.16
CA THR A 296 10.84 -3.13 16.85
C THR A 296 9.93 -2.99 15.63
N GLY A 297 10.18 -3.76 14.57
CA GLY A 297 9.42 -3.72 13.32
C GLY A 297 7.98 -4.17 13.50
N TYR A 298 7.75 -5.18 14.34
CA TYR A 298 6.40 -5.63 14.66
C TYR A 298 5.55 -4.53 15.34
N GLN A 299 6.14 -3.67 16.17
CA GLN A 299 5.40 -2.56 16.80
C GLN A 299 4.76 -1.61 15.77
N PHE A 300 5.32 -1.54 14.56
CA PHE A 300 4.77 -0.72 13.48
C PHE A 300 3.47 -1.29 12.89
N LEU A 301 3.18 -2.57 13.15
CA LEU A 301 2.00 -3.25 12.66
C LEU A 301 0.77 -2.99 13.54
N GLU A 302 0.91 -2.21 14.62
CA GLU A 302 -0.23 -1.79 15.41
C GLU A 302 -1.18 -0.87 14.62
N ASP A 303 -0.66 0.05 13.79
CA ASP A 303 -1.49 0.91 12.93
C ASP A 303 -0.74 1.32 11.63
N PRO A 304 -0.54 0.39 10.69
CA PRO A 304 0.21 0.65 9.46
C PRO A 304 -0.49 1.67 8.55
N LEU A 305 -1.80 1.87 8.68
CA LEU A 305 -2.56 2.82 7.85
C LEU A 305 -2.37 4.26 8.32
N TYR A 306 -2.28 4.48 9.62
CA TYR A 306 -1.98 5.81 10.17
C TYR A 306 -0.67 6.38 9.63
N TYR A 307 0.37 5.55 9.52
CA TYR A 307 1.68 5.98 9.04
C TYR A 307 1.70 6.33 7.54
N ARG A 308 0.78 5.77 6.74
CA ARG A 308 0.75 6.01 5.30
C ARG A 308 0.37 7.44 4.91
N ASP A 309 -0.40 8.13 5.74
CA ASP A 309 -0.76 9.53 5.50
C ASP A 309 0.46 10.47 5.60
N ASN A 310 1.52 10.05 6.30
CA ASN A 310 2.77 10.79 6.47
C ASN A 310 3.95 10.14 5.72
N ALA A 311 3.67 9.29 4.73
CA ALA A 311 4.71 8.57 4.01
C ALA A 311 5.62 9.52 3.23
N GLU A 312 6.93 9.39 3.43
CA GLU A 312 7.94 10.21 2.77
C GLU A 312 8.66 9.41 1.68
N GLN A 313 8.94 10.05 0.54
CA GLN A 313 9.84 9.43 -0.44
C GLN A 313 11.24 9.36 0.17
N GLN A 314 11.92 8.23 -0.05
CA GLN A 314 13.31 8.10 0.38
C GLN A 314 14.19 9.17 -0.26
N ALA A 315 15.14 9.69 0.51
CA ALA A 315 16.14 10.62 0.01
C ALA A 315 16.95 10.02 -1.15
N THR A 316 17.37 10.89 -2.08
CA THR A 316 18.24 10.50 -3.20
C THR A 316 19.71 10.42 -2.80
N THR A 317 20.08 11.01 -1.66
CA THR A 317 21.41 10.94 -1.04
C THR A 317 21.42 9.89 0.08
N GLY A 318 22.60 9.36 0.42
CA GLY A 318 22.74 8.36 1.50
C GLY A 318 22.27 6.95 1.15
N ILE A 319 21.86 6.69 -0.10
CA ILE A 319 21.53 5.35 -0.58
C ILE A 319 22.79 4.48 -0.54
N THR A 320 22.75 3.41 0.25
CA THR A 320 23.77 2.35 0.22
C THR A 320 23.08 1.01 -0.03
N TYR A 321 23.79 0.12 -0.72
CA TYR A 321 23.34 -1.24 -0.97
C TYR A 321 24.21 -2.20 -0.18
N ASP A 322 23.60 -3.27 0.29
CA ASP A 322 24.36 -4.43 0.73
C ASP A 322 25.14 -5.02 -0.46
N LEU A 323 26.34 -5.55 -0.22
CA LEU A 323 27.03 -6.30 -1.26
C LEU A 323 26.22 -7.58 -1.50
N LYS A 324 25.95 -7.90 -2.77
CA LYS A 324 25.51 -9.24 -3.17
C LYS A 324 26.63 -10.25 -2.89
N LEU A 325 26.67 -10.76 -1.66
CA LEU A 325 27.38 -11.99 -1.36
C LEU A 325 26.63 -13.13 -2.05
N PRO A 326 27.33 -14.21 -2.46
CA PRO A 326 26.65 -15.36 -3.04
C PRO A 326 25.64 -15.92 -2.04
N PRO A 327 24.46 -16.38 -2.50
CA PRO A 327 23.42 -16.89 -1.62
C PRO A 327 23.92 -18.07 -0.79
N ASP A 328 23.46 -18.14 0.46
CA ASP A 328 23.91 -19.10 1.48
C ASP A 328 23.79 -20.59 1.08
N ASN A 329 22.95 -20.88 0.09
CA ASN A 329 22.65 -22.24 -0.39
C ASN A 329 23.69 -22.77 -1.39
N ASP A 330 24.49 -21.91 -2.02
CA ASP A 330 25.42 -22.29 -3.09
C ASP A 330 26.89 -22.31 -2.65
N VAL A 331 27.17 -22.06 -1.37
CA VAL A 331 28.53 -21.85 -0.87
C VAL A 331 28.82 -22.72 0.34
N SER A 332 29.89 -23.53 0.25
CA SER A 332 30.37 -24.36 1.37
C SER A 332 30.91 -23.48 2.50
N PRO A 333 30.65 -23.83 3.78
CA PRO A 333 31.31 -23.23 4.92
C PRO A 333 32.84 -23.20 4.74
N GLY A 334 33.47 -22.13 5.19
CA GLY A 334 34.88 -21.83 5.02
C GLY A 334 35.22 -20.98 3.79
N THR A 335 34.29 -20.81 2.85
CA THR A 335 34.57 -19.99 1.65
C THR A 335 34.82 -18.54 2.03
N ALA A 336 35.88 -17.95 1.47
CA ALA A 336 36.25 -16.56 1.72
C ALA A 336 36.13 -15.67 0.47
N VAL A 337 35.54 -14.50 0.64
CA VAL A 337 35.35 -13.48 -0.39
C VAL A 337 35.92 -12.15 0.10
N TYR A 338 36.90 -11.61 -0.62
CA TYR A 338 37.42 -10.28 -0.33
C TYR A 338 36.61 -9.20 -1.02
N ASN A 339 36.14 -8.24 -0.24
CA ASN A 339 35.50 -7.03 -0.74
C ASN A 339 36.48 -5.86 -0.71
N LYS A 340 36.83 -5.37 -1.90
CA LYS A 340 37.71 -4.21 -2.06
C LYS A 340 37.11 -2.91 -1.51
N THR A 341 35.79 -2.76 -1.57
CA THR A 341 35.08 -1.52 -1.20
C THR A 341 35.04 -1.34 0.31
N THR A 342 34.68 -2.39 1.06
CA THR A 342 34.63 -2.35 2.53
C THR A 342 35.98 -2.65 3.16
N ASN A 343 36.96 -3.08 2.37
CA ASN A 343 38.23 -3.61 2.85
C ASN A 343 38.03 -4.71 3.92
N THR A 344 37.17 -5.67 3.60
CA THR A 344 36.77 -6.75 4.51
C THR A 344 36.86 -8.09 3.77
N ILE A 345 37.30 -9.14 4.45
CA ILE A 345 37.17 -10.52 3.97
C ILE A 345 35.95 -11.12 4.65
N TYR A 346 34.97 -11.56 3.86
CA TYR A 346 33.81 -12.29 4.35
C TYR A 346 34.11 -13.79 4.28
N ILE A 347 33.94 -14.50 5.39
CA ILE A 347 34.07 -15.96 5.47
C ILE A 347 32.70 -16.54 5.76
N ARG A 348 32.28 -17.55 4.99
CA ARG A 348 31.04 -18.29 5.21
C ARG A 348 31.19 -19.21 6.43
N CYS A 349 30.52 -18.92 7.54
CA CYS A 349 30.33 -19.82 8.68
C CYS A 349 29.17 -20.79 8.41
N MET A 350 28.71 -21.61 9.37
CA MET A 350 27.54 -22.49 9.16
C MET A 350 26.22 -21.70 9.17
N ASP A 351 26.16 -20.67 10.01
CA ASP A 351 25.02 -19.82 10.34
C ASP A 351 24.93 -18.52 9.52
N GLY A 352 25.95 -18.18 8.75
CA GLY A 352 25.92 -17.04 7.82
C GLY A 352 27.31 -16.58 7.37
N TRP A 353 27.40 -15.35 6.88
CA TRP A 353 28.66 -14.70 6.52
C TRP A 353 29.21 -13.85 7.66
N VAL A 354 30.51 -13.96 7.93
CA VAL A 354 31.22 -13.16 8.95
C VAL A 354 32.32 -12.34 8.29
N GLY A 355 32.31 -11.03 8.52
CA GLY A 355 33.31 -10.10 7.99
C GLY A 355 34.51 -9.94 8.93
N PHE A 356 35.71 -9.97 8.37
CA PHE A 356 36.98 -9.79 9.07
C PHE A 356 37.76 -8.62 8.44
N GLU A 357 38.02 -7.59 9.24
CA GLU A 357 38.77 -6.40 8.81
C GLU A 357 40.26 -6.46 9.18
N LYS A 358 40.56 -7.15 10.28
CA LYS A 358 41.91 -7.29 10.83
C LYS A 358 42.22 -8.76 11.09
N PHE A 359 43.42 -9.15 10.69
CA PHE A 359 43.94 -10.50 10.87
C PHE A 359 45.20 -10.44 11.71
N ILE A 360 45.34 -11.35 12.67
CA ILE A 360 46.51 -11.44 13.54
C ILE A 360 47.17 -12.79 13.29
N ARG A 361 48.43 -12.76 12.86
CA ARG A 361 49.27 -13.97 12.74
C ARG A 361 50.58 -13.81 13.52
N ARG A 362 51.43 -12.87 13.09
CA ARG A 362 52.61 -12.42 13.84
C ARG A 362 52.52 -10.93 14.19
N LYS A 363 52.01 -10.14 13.25
CA LYS A 363 51.62 -8.74 13.44
C LYS A 363 50.18 -8.56 12.95
N PRO A 364 49.41 -7.61 13.51
CA PRO A 364 48.11 -7.24 12.97
C PRO A 364 48.26 -6.74 11.53
N MET A 365 47.37 -7.17 10.63
CA MET A 365 47.34 -6.74 9.24
C MET A 365 45.91 -6.51 8.76
N SER A 366 45.74 -5.65 7.76
CA SER A 366 44.42 -5.35 7.20
C SER A 366 43.90 -6.50 6.33
N ALA A 367 42.59 -6.53 6.08
CA ALA A 367 42.00 -7.51 5.16
C ALA A 367 42.61 -7.43 3.74
N LYS A 368 42.94 -6.23 3.25
CA LYS A 368 43.67 -6.04 1.98
C LYS A 368 45.02 -6.73 1.99
N ASP A 369 45.81 -6.52 3.04
CA ASP A 369 47.15 -7.10 3.15
C ASP A 369 47.07 -8.61 3.28
N PHE A 370 46.10 -9.12 4.03
CA PHE A 370 45.85 -10.54 4.15
C PHE A 370 45.42 -11.14 2.80
N TYR A 371 44.50 -10.50 2.09
CA TYR A 371 44.05 -10.95 0.78
C TYR A 371 45.21 -10.99 -0.22
N ASN A 372 45.97 -9.90 -0.33
CA ASN A 372 47.09 -9.81 -1.27
C ASN A 372 48.24 -10.77 -0.91
N GLY A 373 48.48 -10.99 0.39
CA GLY A 373 49.57 -11.82 0.88
C GLY A 373 49.29 -13.32 0.82
N TYR A 374 48.03 -13.72 1.05
CA TYR A 374 47.65 -15.12 1.31
C TYR A 374 46.53 -15.63 0.40
N LEU A 375 45.37 -14.96 0.36
CA LEU A 375 44.19 -15.48 -0.36
C LEU A 375 44.27 -15.35 -1.88
N SER A 376 44.96 -14.33 -2.38
CA SER A 376 45.12 -14.10 -3.83
C SER A 376 45.97 -15.19 -4.51
N LYS A 377 46.81 -15.89 -3.73
CA LYS A 377 47.81 -16.86 -4.20
C LYS A 377 47.31 -18.30 -4.23
N VAL A 378 46.19 -18.61 -3.57
CA VAL A 378 45.66 -19.97 -3.44
C VAL A 378 44.16 -19.94 -3.73
N LYS A 379 43.73 -20.65 -4.79
CA LYS A 379 42.30 -20.80 -5.14
C LYS A 379 41.99 -22.26 -5.52
N PRO A 380 40.90 -22.87 -5.01
CA PRO A 380 39.99 -22.34 -3.99
C PRO A 380 40.62 -22.39 -2.58
N PHE A 381 40.39 -21.34 -1.78
CA PHE A 381 40.80 -21.31 -0.37
C PHE A 381 39.57 -21.47 0.51
N ILE A 382 39.56 -22.53 1.32
CA ILE A 382 38.49 -22.84 2.26
C ILE A 382 39.09 -22.81 3.67
N PHE A 383 38.51 -21.98 4.54
CA PHE A 383 38.84 -21.95 5.96
C PHE A 383 38.20 -23.15 6.65
N GLU A 384 39.03 -23.99 7.27
CA GLU A 384 38.54 -25.06 8.14
C GLU A 384 38.31 -24.52 9.55
N SER A 385 37.12 -24.80 10.09
CA SER A 385 36.85 -24.54 11.50
C SER A 385 37.65 -25.50 12.35
N GLN A 386 38.49 -24.98 13.24
CA GLN A 386 39.17 -25.77 14.27
C GLN A 386 38.41 -25.63 15.58
N LYS A 387 38.28 -26.74 16.33
CA LYS A 387 37.71 -26.71 17.68
C LYS A 387 38.52 -25.74 18.54
N ASN A 388 37.84 -24.76 19.12
CA ASN A 388 38.47 -23.81 20.02
C ASN A 388 38.54 -24.40 21.44
N PRO A 389 39.72 -24.74 21.98
CA PRO A 389 39.85 -25.32 23.31
C PRO A 389 39.47 -24.35 24.44
N ILE A 390 39.26 -23.07 24.14
CA ILE A 390 38.87 -22.04 25.12
C ILE A 390 37.45 -22.30 25.68
N PHE A 391 36.59 -23.00 24.94
CA PHE A 391 35.20 -23.24 25.33
C PHE A 391 34.95 -24.64 25.93
N ASP A 392 35.97 -25.47 26.10
CA ASP A 392 35.82 -26.82 26.69
C ASP A 392 35.41 -26.79 28.18
N HIS A 393 35.54 -25.65 28.85
CA HIS A 393 35.10 -25.45 30.24
C HIS A 393 33.68 -24.89 30.39
N ILE A 394 32.97 -24.57 29.30
CA ILE A 394 31.58 -24.14 29.38
C ILE A 394 30.69 -25.39 29.41
N ASP A 395 30.03 -25.63 30.54
CA ASP A 395 29.11 -26.74 30.77
C ASP A 395 28.05 -26.78 29.65
N LYS A 396 28.13 -27.80 28.79
CA LYS A 396 27.26 -28.01 27.62
C LYS A 396 25.77 -28.14 27.99
N ARG A 397 25.44 -28.24 29.28
CA ARG A 397 24.06 -28.25 29.78
C ARG A 397 23.36 -26.88 29.82
N ARG A 398 24.08 -25.77 29.55
CA ARG A 398 23.50 -24.41 29.52
C ARG A 398 23.36 -23.81 28.13
N ILE A 399 23.69 -24.54 27.08
CA ILE A 399 23.50 -24.09 25.69
C ILE A 399 22.24 -24.81 25.18
N PRO A 400 21.13 -24.11 24.90
CA PRO A 400 19.99 -24.72 24.23
C PRO A 400 20.45 -25.23 22.85
N ASP A 401 19.92 -26.38 22.42
CA ASP A 401 20.30 -27.14 21.20
C ASP A 401 20.18 -26.36 19.87
N GLU A 402 19.95 -25.06 19.88
CA GLU A 402 19.78 -24.20 18.69
C GLU A 402 21.08 -23.64 18.10
N CYS A 403 22.26 -24.05 18.63
CA CYS A 403 23.56 -23.61 18.15
C CYS A 403 24.54 -24.79 17.97
N VAL A 404 24.33 -25.61 16.95
CA VAL A 404 25.36 -26.47 16.34
C VAL A 404 25.33 -26.27 14.82
#